data_AF-A0A822FUN6-F1
#
_entry.id   AF-A0A822FUN6-F1
#
_cell.length_a   1.000
_cell.length_b   1.000
_cell.length_c   1.000
_cell.angle_alpha   90.00
_cell.angle_beta   90.00
_cell.angle_gamma   90.00
#
_symmetry.space_group_name_H-M   'P 1'
#
loop_
_entity.id
_entity.type
_entity.pdbx_description
1 polymer ?
#
loop_
_entity_poly.entity_id
_entity_poly.type
_entity_poly.pdbx_seq_one_letter_code
_entity_poly.pdbx_strand_id
1 'polypeptide(L)'
;GVSGLVASLILGKRSDYDPHSTVDHNLPFTILGTCLLWVGWNGFNAGSSNGADGLAALALINTNAAAATGLVTWVVIDAIRGHVSISGSCLGPIVGLVAVTPACGFVQPGWALLIAFIATVIVYFLLLNKHHMHFDDALDVAIVHGC
;
A
#
# COMPACT_ATOMS: atom_id res chain seq x y z
N GLY A 1 -4.31 10.01 2.49
CA GLY A 1 -3.05 10.46 3.12
C GLY A 1 -3.23 11.70 3.98
N VAL A 2 -3.27 12.89 3.37
CA VAL A 2 -3.14 14.18 4.08
C VAL A 2 -4.21 14.42 5.15
N SER A 3 -5.48 14.10 4.90
CA SER A 3 -6.55 14.25 5.89
C SER A 3 -6.34 13.36 7.12
N GLY A 4 -5.84 12.13 6.92
CA GLY A 4 -5.47 11.21 8.00
C GLY A 4 -4.32 11.75 8.85
N LEU A 5 -3.30 12.32 8.19
CA LEU A 5 -2.19 12.98 8.89
C LEU A 5 -2.66 14.18 9.73
N VAL A 6 -3.51 15.04 9.15
CA VAL A 6 -4.04 16.20 9.90
C VAL A 6 -4.88 15.73 11.08
N ALA A 7 -5.70 14.70 10.91
CA ALA A 7 -6.50 14.13 11.99
C ALA A 7 -5.62 13.55 13.12
N SER A 8 -4.54 12.83 12.80
CA SER A 8 -3.62 12.29 13.80
C SER A 8 -2.86 13.39 14.56
N LEU A 9 -2.50 14.47 13.87
CA LEU A 9 -1.86 15.63 14.51
C LEU A 9 -2.81 16.37 15.46
N ILE A 10 -4.09 16.50 15.11
CA ILE A 10 -5.09 17.17 15.96
C ILE A 10 -5.45 16.32 17.18
N LEU A 11 -5.63 15.01 17.00
CA LEU A 11 -5.97 14.09 18.11
C LEU A 11 -4.79 13.84 19.05
N GLY A 12 -3.56 13.96 18.54
CA GLY A 12 -2.36 13.66 19.31
C GLY A 12 -2.08 12.15 19.40
N LYS A 13 -0.99 11.81 20.11
CA LYS A 13 -0.52 10.43 20.22
C LYS A 13 -1.33 9.62 21.21
N ARG A 14 -1.51 8.33 20.93
CA ARG A 14 -2.11 7.38 21.87
C ARG A 14 -1.22 7.22 23.12
N SER A 15 -1.84 6.89 24.26
CA SER A 15 -1.14 6.71 25.53
C SER A 15 -0.14 5.55 25.52
N ASP A 16 -0.41 4.54 24.69
CA ASP A 16 0.38 3.33 24.48
C ASP A 16 1.20 3.39 23.18
N TYR A 17 1.39 4.59 22.61
CA TYR A 17 2.14 4.74 21.37
C TYR A 17 3.59 4.30 21.54
N ASP A 18 3.92 3.19 20.87
CA ASP A 18 5.29 2.74 20.66
C ASP A 18 5.61 2.81 19.16
N PRO A 19 6.52 3.71 18.74
CA PRO A 19 6.92 3.83 17.34
C PRO A 19 7.65 2.59 16.80
N HIS A 20 8.03 1.64 17.67
CA HIS A 20 8.63 0.35 17.30
C HIS A 20 7.62 -0.81 17.34
N SER A 21 6.40 -0.60 17.83
CA SER A 21 5.37 -1.64 17.89
C SER A 21 4.61 -1.76 16.58
N THR A 22 4.72 -2.92 15.95
CA THR A 22 3.97 -3.31 14.74
C THR A 22 3.05 -4.50 15.00
N VAL A 23 2.56 -4.64 16.24
CA VAL A 23 1.78 -5.81 16.64
C VAL A 23 0.36 -5.70 16.09
N ASP A 24 0.06 -6.49 15.07
CA ASP A 24 -1.31 -6.67 14.60
C ASP A 24 -2.14 -7.39 15.67
N HIS A 25 -3.24 -6.77 16.08
CA HIS A 25 -4.17 -7.37 17.04
C HIS A 25 -4.76 -8.71 16.54
N ASN A 26 -4.93 -8.87 15.23
CA ASN A 26 -5.42 -10.10 14.59
C ASN A 26 -4.97 -10.20 13.12
N LEU A 27 -3.84 -10.88 12.92
CA LEU A 27 -3.20 -11.02 11.61
C LEU A 27 -4.05 -11.74 10.54
N PRO A 28 -4.80 -12.82 10.85
CA PRO A 28 -5.76 -13.40 9.90
C PRO A 28 -6.78 -12.41 9.34
N PHE A 29 -7.32 -11.50 10.17
CA PHE A 29 -8.24 -10.48 9.68
C PHE A 29 -7.55 -9.43 8.81
N THR A 30 -6.29 -9.07 9.10
CA THR A 30 -5.49 -8.19 8.24
C THR A 30 -5.28 -8.81 6.85
N ILE A 31 -4.97 -10.11 6.78
CA ILE A 31 -4.83 -10.84 5.51
C ILE A 31 -6.17 -10.83 4.77
N LEU A 32 -7.27 -11.15 5.45
CA LEU A 32 -8.60 -11.13 4.83
C LEU A 32 -8.94 -9.74 4.27
N GLY A 33 -8.69 -8.69 5.04
CA GLY A 33 -8.89 -7.31 4.60
C GLY A 33 -8.05 -6.97 3.38
N THR A 34 -6.80 -7.39 3.35
CA THR A 34 -5.89 -7.19 2.19
C THR A 34 -6.40 -7.90 0.94
N CYS A 35 -6.87 -9.15 1.07
CA CYS A 35 -7.46 -9.90 -0.03
C CYS A 35 -8.73 -9.22 -0.57
N LEU A 36 -9.62 -8.78 0.33
CA LEU A 36 -10.84 -8.06 -0.05
C LEU A 36 -10.52 -6.74 -0.75
N LEU A 37 -9.53 -5.99 -0.26
CA LEU A 37 -9.08 -4.75 -0.88
C LEU A 37 -8.52 -5.01 -2.27
N TRP A 38 -7.67 -6.02 -2.47
CA TRP A 38 -7.13 -6.36 -3.78
C TRP A 38 -8.25 -6.72 -4.77
N VAL A 39 -9.14 -7.64 -4.38
CA VAL A 39 -10.27 -8.02 -5.25
C VAL A 39 -11.16 -6.82 -5.56
N GLY A 40 -11.50 -6.01 -4.56
CA GLY A 40 -12.30 -4.80 -4.73
C GLY A 40 -11.62 -3.74 -5.62
N TRP A 41 -10.30 -3.62 -5.54
CA TRP A 41 -9.53 -2.63 -6.33
C TRP A 41 -9.59 -2.89 -7.83
N ASN A 42 -9.78 -4.15 -8.24
CA ASN A 42 -10.02 -4.48 -9.64
C ASN A 42 -11.28 -3.77 -10.16
N GLY A 43 -12.37 -3.79 -9.38
CA GLY A 43 -13.60 -3.06 -9.69
C GLY A 43 -13.39 -1.54 -9.63
N PHE A 44 -12.63 -1.06 -8.66
CA PHE A 44 -12.32 0.37 -8.50
C PHE A 44 -11.58 0.94 -9.73
N ASN A 45 -10.49 0.30 -10.16
CA ASN A 45 -9.67 0.77 -11.27
C ASN A 45 -10.28 0.44 -12.63
N ALA A 46 -10.67 -0.83 -12.88
CA ALA A 46 -11.23 -1.22 -14.17
C ALA A 46 -12.62 -0.59 -14.41
N GLY A 47 -13.44 -0.50 -13.36
CA GLY A 47 -14.77 0.12 -13.44
C GLY A 47 -14.73 1.63 -13.69
N SER A 48 -13.61 2.31 -13.40
CA SER A 48 -13.41 3.72 -13.70
C SER A 48 -13.40 4.03 -15.21
N SER A 49 -13.29 3.02 -16.07
CA SER A 49 -13.48 3.14 -17.52
C SER A 49 -14.95 3.33 -17.93
N ASN A 50 -15.90 3.07 -17.02
CA ASN A 50 -17.34 3.18 -17.26
C ASN A 50 -17.88 2.27 -18.39
N GLY A 51 -17.12 1.21 -18.72
CA GLY A 51 -17.47 0.23 -19.75
C GLY A 51 -16.64 -1.06 -19.64
N ALA A 52 -16.99 -2.05 -20.46
CA ALA A 52 -16.21 -3.29 -20.59
C ALA A 52 -15.43 -3.27 -21.91
N ASP A 53 -14.30 -2.56 -21.92
CA ASP A 53 -13.52 -2.26 -23.11
C ASP A 53 -12.01 -2.53 -22.92
N GLY A 54 -11.21 -2.15 -23.92
CA GLY A 54 -9.76 -2.30 -23.87
C GLY A 54 -9.10 -1.48 -22.75
N LEU A 55 -9.70 -0.36 -22.36
CA LEU A 55 -9.20 0.47 -21.27
C LEU A 55 -9.44 -0.21 -19.91
N ALA A 56 -10.62 -0.78 -19.71
CA ALA A 56 -10.94 -1.60 -18.54
C ALA A 56 -9.97 -2.79 -18.41
N ALA A 57 -9.70 -3.48 -19.51
CA ALA A 57 -8.76 -4.59 -19.54
C ALA A 57 -7.32 -4.15 -19.19
N LEU A 58 -6.86 -3.02 -19.74
CA LEU A 58 -5.55 -2.45 -19.43
C LEU A 58 -5.46 -2.07 -17.93
N ALA A 59 -6.47 -1.40 -17.40
CA ALA A 59 -6.53 -1.02 -15.99
C ALA A 59 -6.50 -2.24 -15.07
N LEU A 60 -7.20 -3.32 -15.42
CA LEU A 60 -7.20 -4.56 -14.66
C LEU A 60 -5.81 -5.23 -14.65
N ILE A 61 -5.13 -5.30 -15.80
CA ILE A 61 -3.76 -5.83 -15.90
C ILE A 61 -2.81 -5.00 -15.06
N ASN A 62 -2.83 -3.67 -15.22
CA ASN A 62 -1.95 -2.77 -14.50
C ASN A 62 -2.17 -2.84 -12.98
N THR A 63 -3.42 -2.98 -12.54
CA THR A 63 -3.78 -3.09 -11.12
C THR A 63 -3.19 -4.36 -10.50
N ASN A 64 -3.35 -5.52 -11.14
CA ASN A 64 -2.81 -6.77 -10.61
C ASN A 64 -1.28 -6.82 -10.69
N ALA A 65 -0.70 -6.31 -11.77
CA ALA A 65 0.74 -6.20 -11.93
C ALA A 65 1.36 -5.34 -10.81
N ALA A 66 0.75 -4.19 -10.51
CA ALA A 66 1.21 -3.30 -9.46
C ALA A 66 1.07 -3.93 -8.05
N ALA A 67 -0.07 -4.55 -7.75
CA ALA A 67 -0.28 -5.22 -6.47
C ALA A 67 0.73 -6.35 -6.24
N ALA A 68 0.94 -7.21 -7.24
CA ALA A 68 1.93 -8.28 -7.18
C ALA A 68 3.36 -7.73 -7.03
N THR A 69 3.69 -6.64 -7.74
CA THR A 69 5.00 -6.00 -7.63
C THR A 69 5.24 -5.43 -6.25
N GLY A 70 4.24 -4.75 -5.66
CA GLY A 70 4.36 -4.22 -4.31
C GLY A 70 4.56 -5.32 -3.27
N LEU A 71 3.82 -6.44 -3.37
CA LEU A 71 4.01 -7.61 -2.53
C LEU A 71 5.44 -8.17 -2.64
N VAL A 72 5.89 -8.47 -3.86
CA VAL A 72 7.21 -9.06 -4.10
C VAL A 72 8.31 -8.12 -3.64
N THR A 73 8.19 -6.82 -3.93
CA THR A 73 9.17 -5.82 -3.53
C THR A 73 9.32 -5.78 -2.02
N TRP A 74 8.22 -5.77 -1.27
CA TRP A 74 8.27 -5.77 0.19
C TRP A 74 8.91 -7.05 0.74
N VAL A 75 8.46 -8.21 0.27
CA VAL A 75 8.98 -9.52 0.70
C VAL A 75 10.47 -9.65 0.40
N VAL A 76 10.93 -9.17 -0.77
CA VAL A 76 12.35 -9.19 -1.13
C VAL A 76 13.18 -8.31 -0.21
N ILE A 77 12.72 -7.08 0.09
CA ILE A 77 13.46 -6.18 0.99
C ILE A 77 13.53 -6.79 2.40
N ASP A 78 12.42 -7.33 2.90
CA ASP A 78 12.37 -8.02 4.18
C ASP A 78 13.30 -9.24 4.23
N ALA A 79 13.30 -10.06 3.17
CA ALA A 79 14.17 -11.23 3.05
C ALA A 79 15.66 -10.84 3.07
N ILE A 80 16.03 -9.77 2.37
CA ILE A 80 17.40 -9.21 2.39
C ILE A 80 17.78 -8.75 3.81
N ARG A 81 16.81 -8.26 4.60
CA ARG A 81 17.01 -7.86 5.99
C ARG A 81 16.93 -9.01 6.99
N GLY A 82 16.69 -10.23 6.52
CA GLY A 82 16.75 -11.46 7.33
C GLY A 82 15.45 -11.89 8.00
N HIS A 83 14.33 -11.18 7.79
CA HIS A 83 13.04 -11.57 8.36
C HIS A 83 11.86 -11.10 7.49
N VAL A 84 11.04 -12.04 7.01
CA VAL A 84 9.82 -11.74 6.24
C VAL A 84 8.65 -11.47 7.16
N SER A 85 8.17 -10.22 7.17
CA SER A 85 6.98 -9.83 7.94
C SER A 85 5.71 -10.14 7.17
N ILE A 86 4.76 -10.82 7.82
CA ILE A 86 3.44 -11.07 7.25
C ILE A 86 2.63 -9.77 7.19
N SER A 87 2.72 -8.91 8.21
CA SER A 87 2.04 -7.62 8.22
C SER A 87 2.59 -6.70 7.12
N GLY A 88 3.91 -6.70 6.93
CA GLY A 88 4.58 -6.03 5.82
C GLY A 88 4.15 -6.57 4.45
N SER A 89 4.05 -7.90 4.33
CA SER A 89 3.54 -8.56 3.11
C SER A 89 2.09 -8.19 2.81
N CYS A 90 1.29 -7.80 3.80
CA CYS A 90 -0.06 -7.27 3.58
C CYS A 90 -0.04 -5.81 3.09
N LEU A 91 0.89 -4.99 3.57
CA LEU A 91 1.03 -3.58 3.18
C LEU A 91 1.56 -3.40 1.75
N GLY A 92 2.52 -4.22 1.32
CA GLY A 92 3.13 -4.14 -0.02
C GLY A 92 2.13 -4.08 -1.18
N PRO A 93 1.19 -5.03 -1.31
CA PRO A 93 0.17 -4.97 -2.35
C PRO A 93 -0.67 -3.70 -2.29
N ILE A 94 -1.04 -3.23 -1.09
CA ILE A 94 -1.85 -2.01 -0.93
C ILE A 94 -1.10 -0.77 -1.44
N VAL A 95 0.20 -0.66 -1.14
CA VAL A 95 1.03 0.44 -1.68
C VAL A 95 1.06 0.40 -3.20
N GLY A 96 1.24 -0.78 -3.81
CA GLY A 96 1.22 -0.95 -5.26
C GLY A 96 -0.13 -0.53 -5.88
N LEU A 97 -1.23 -0.94 -5.26
CA LEU A 97 -2.60 -0.59 -5.67
C LEU A 97 -2.85 0.92 -5.61
N VAL A 98 -2.48 1.56 -4.50
CA VAL A 98 -2.59 3.02 -4.33
C VAL A 98 -1.78 3.75 -5.39
N ALA A 99 -0.51 3.37 -5.58
CA ALA A 99 0.40 4.04 -6.49
C ALA A 99 -0.04 3.96 -7.96
N VAL A 100 -0.59 2.83 -8.40
CA VAL A 100 -1.03 2.66 -9.80
C VAL A 100 -2.40 3.28 -10.07
N THR A 101 -3.22 3.53 -9.04
CA THR A 101 -4.60 4.03 -9.18
C THR A 101 -4.73 5.22 -10.17
N PRO A 102 -3.95 6.31 -10.07
CA PRO A 102 -4.07 7.43 -11.01
C PRO A 102 -3.55 7.11 -12.43
N ALA A 103 -2.79 6.04 -12.61
CA ALA A 103 -2.09 5.71 -13.85
C ALA A 103 -2.65 4.46 -14.57
N CYS A 104 -3.53 3.69 -13.92
CA CYS A 104 -3.89 2.34 -14.34
C CYS A 104 -4.46 2.25 -15.77
N GLY A 105 -5.18 3.26 -16.26
CA GLY A 105 -5.67 3.32 -17.63
C GLY A 105 -4.76 4.01 -18.64
N PHE A 106 -3.63 4.59 -18.21
CA PHE A 106 -2.84 5.52 -19.03
C PHE A 106 -1.44 5.02 -19.37
N VAL A 107 -0.95 4.01 -18.65
CA VAL A 107 0.41 3.49 -18.82
C VAL A 107 0.43 2.06 -19.34
N GLN A 108 1.53 1.67 -19.99
CA GLN A 108 1.75 0.28 -20.36
C GLN A 108 2.13 -0.56 -19.13
N PRO A 109 1.89 -1.88 -19.12
CA PRO A 109 2.16 -2.75 -17.97
C PRO A 109 3.57 -2.66 -17.40
N GLY A 110 4.60 -2.50 -18.24
CA GLY A 110 5.98 -2.33 -17.77
C GLY A 110 6.17 -1.11 -16.86
N TRP A 111 5.48 0.00 -17.14
CA TRP A 111 5.53 1.21 -16.32
C TRP A 111 4.73 1.05 -15.02
N ALA A 112 3.63 0.30 -15.04
CA ALA A 112 2.88 -0.01 -13.82
C ALA A 112 3.74 -0.79 -12.80
N LEU A 113 4.56 -1.75 -13.28
CA LEU A 113 5.54 -2.46 -12.44
C LEU A 113 6.54 -1.48 -11.82
N LEU A 114 7.10 -0.56 -12.63
CA LEU A 114 8.09 0.41 -12.16
C LEU A 114 7.52 1.37 -11.11
N ILE A 115 6.30 1.89 -11.34
CA ILE A 115 5.59 2.77 -10.40
C ILE A 115 5.41 2.06 -9.06
N ALA A 116 4.89 0.82 -9.09
CA ALA A 116 4.66 0.04 -7.87
C ALA A 116 5.97 -0.26 -7.13
N PHE A 117 7.02 -0.68 -7.84
CA PHE A 117 8.33 -0.94 -7.25
C PHE A 117 8.88 0.30 -6.53
N ILE A 118 8.90 1.46 -7.21
CA ILE A 118 9.43 2.71 -6.63
C ILE A 118 8.60 3.14 -5.41
N ALA A 119 7.27 3.16 -5.54
CA ALA A 119 6.39 3.54 -4.44
C ALA A 119 6.57 2.61 -3.22
N THR A 120 6.62 1.30 -3.44
CA THR A 120 6.85 0.34 -2.35
C THR A 120 8.20 0.53 -1.68
N VAL A 121 9.27 0.75 -2.44
CA VAL A 121 10.60 1.05 -1.87
C VAL A 121 10.55 2.31 -1.00
N ILE A 122 9.95 3.40 -1.50
CA ILE A 122 9.85 4.67 -0.76
C ILE A 122 9.05 4.48 0.53
N VAL A 123 7.86 3.88 0.44
CA VAL A 123 6.99 3.65 1.61
C VAL A 123 7.67 2.74 2.64
N TYR A 124 8.35 1.68 2.18
CA TYR A 124 9.09 0.78 3.07
C TYR A 124 10.13 1.54 3.92
N PHE A 125 10.95 2.39 3.27
CA PHE A 125 11.95 3.18 3.98
C PHE A 125 11.34 4.29 4.83
N LEU A 126 10.22 4.89 4.42
CA LEU A 126 9.51 5.85 5.26
C LEU A 126 9.01 5.18 6.55
N LEU A 127 8.39 4.00 6.47
CA LEU A 127 7.90 3.29 7.65
C LEU A 127 9.01 2.86 8.61
N LEU A 128 10.16 2.43 8.09
CA LEU A 128 11.34 2.15 8.93
C LEU A 128 11.80 3.38 9.72
N ASN A 129 11.67 4.57 9.13
CA ASN A 129 12.07 5.83 9.74
C ASN A 129 10.91 6.56 10.46
N LYS A 130 9.75 5.91 10.64
CA LYS A 130 8.56 6.50 11.28
C LYS A 130 8.84 7.07 12.67
N HIS A 131 9.74 6.45 13.43
CA HIS A 131 10.13 6.93 14.76
C HIS A 131 10.70 8.37 14.76
N HIS A 132 11.23 8.85 13.63
CA HIS A 132 11.69 10.23 13.46
C HIS A 132 10.58 11.21 13.05
N MET A 133 9.41 10.72 12.60
CA MET A 133 8.36 11.58 12.04
C MET A 133 7.41 12.18 13.08
N HIS A 134 7.57 11.81 14.36
CA HIS A 134 6.87 12.39 15.52
C HIS A 134 5.33 12.47 15.47
N PHE A 135 4.65 11.82 14.52
CA PHE A 135 3.19 11.67 14.49
C PHE A 135 2.77 10.21 14.73
N ASP A 136 1.63 10.02 15.38
CA ASP A 136 1.02 8.70 15.61
C ASP A 136 -0.17 8.52 14.67
N ASP A 137 0.12 8.07 13.45
CA ASP A 137 -0.90 7.50 12.59
C ASP A 137 -1.02 6.00 12.87
N ALA A 138 -2.18 5.61 13.40
CA ALA A 138 -2.42 4.27 13.93
C ALA A 138 -2.34 3.16 12.88
N LEU A 139 -2.65 3.48 11.61
CA LEU A 139 -2.70 2.52 10.51
C LEU A 139 -1.77 2.91 9.35
N ASP A 140 -0.87 3.87 9.56
CA ASP A 140 0.08 4.34 8.54
C ASP A 140 -0.56 4.87 7.25
N VAL A 141 -1.82 5.29 7.31
CA VAL A 141 -2.62 5.80 6.18
C VAL A 141 -1.98 7.03 5.54
N ALA A 142 -1.33 7.87 6.32
CA ALA A 142 -0.62 9.06 5.87
C ALA A 142 0.52 8.70 4.93
N ILE A 143 1.32 7.69 5.28
CA ILE A 143 2.49 7.26 4.50
C ILE A 143 2.04 6.39 3.32
N VAL A 144 1.15 5.42 3.56
CA VAL A 144 0.71 4.46 2.55
C VAL A 144 -0.19 5.09 1.48
N HIS A 145 -1.07 6.03 1.86
CA HIS A 145 -2.02 6.69 0.94
C HIS A 145 -1.73 8.16 0.68
N GLY A 146 -0.61 8.70 1.17
CA GLY A 146 -0.25 10.11 0.98
C GLY A 146 1.01 10.34 0.16
N CYS A 147 1.86 9.31 0.02
CA CYS A 147 3.12 9.36 -0.69
C CYS A 147 3.02 8.78 -2.10
#